data_AF-U9VXS4-F1
#
_entry.id   AF-U9VXS4-F1
#
_cell.length_a   1.000
_cell.length_b   1.000
_cell.length_c   1.000
_cell.angle_alpha   90.00
_cell.angle_beta   90.00
_cell.angle_gamma   90.00
#
_symmetry.space_group_name_H-M   'P 1'
#
loop_
_entity.id
_entity.type
_entity.pdbx_description
1 polymer ?
#
loop_
_entity_poly.entity_id
_entity_poly.type
_entity_poly.pdbx_seq_one_letter_code
_entity_poly.pdbx_strand_id
1 'polypeptide(L)'
;MSLIEYLEHDNWQDVLKRNFELALDALAKKDYRIGSSAMDDMRSWLSIGGISRVKMRLNEQMKMRRFSPERTVAINQELETLTQKNRDQLLSLMAIGTIRVNQDSLLTTFGLSELQFENFVDRVRTGENPFEEWMHEQGRPEIEITAIYQLIDDWLIENGLKELTRK
;
A
#
# COMPACT_ATOMS: atom_id res chain seq x y z
N MET A 1 13.18 -2.47 20.63
CA MET A 1 12.25 -1.36 20.46
C MET A 1 11.37 -1.63 19.26
N SER A 2 10.07 -1.52 19.48
CA SER A 2 9.03 -1.52 18.44
C SER A 2 9.16 -0.29 17.55
N LEU A 3 8.47 -0.29 16.41
CA LEU A 3 8.54 0.86 15.50
C LEU A 3 8.08 2.15 16.18
N ILE A 4 6.94 2.10 16.89
CA ILE A 4 6.37 3.30 17.53
C ILE A 4 7.29 3.94 18.57
N GLU A 5 8.07 3.14 19.31
CA GLU A 5 9.04 3.66 20.30
C GLU A 5 10.10 4.52 19.63
N TYR A 6 10.58 4.11 18.45
CA TYR A 6 11.52 4.94 17.70
C TYR A 6 10.89 6.22 17.16
N LEU A 7 9.60 6.19 16.82
CA LEU A 7 8.91 7.34 16.25
C LEU A 7 8.68 8.48 17.26
N GLU A 8 8.89 8.22 18.56
CA GLU A 8 8.84 9.23 19.62
C GLU A 8 10.11 10.11 19.68
N HIS A 9 11.21 9.66 19.08
CA HIS A 9 12.51 10.32 19.15
C HIS A 9 12.79 11.23 17.94
N ASP A 10 13.76 12.14 18.06
CA ASP A 10 14.03 13.17 17.05
C ASP A 10 14.48 12.62 15.68
N ASN A 11 15.08 11.42 15.65
CA ASN A 11 15.54 10.76 14.42
C ASN A 11 14.49 9.85 13.76
N TRP A 12 13.20 10.02 14.09
CA TRP A 12 12.12 9.15 13.65
C TRP A 12 12.00 8.99 12.11
N GLN A 13 12.33 10.02 11.32
CA GLN A 13 12.22 9.97 9.84
C GLN A 13 13.14 8.91 9.24
N ASP A 14 14.42 8.92 9.63
CA ASP A 14 15.40 7.94 9.16
C ASP A 14 15.03 6.53 9.61
N VAL A 15 14.48 6.39 10.82
CA VAL A 15 14.04 5.09 11.33
C VAL A 15 12.82 4.58 10.55
N LEU A 16 11.84 5.44 10.29
CA LEU A 16 10.66 5.08 9.51
C LEU A 16 11.06 4.63 8.10
N LYS A 17 11.84 5.46 7.40
CA LYS A 17 12.36 5.17 6.06
C LYS A 17 13.13 3.86 6.03
N ARG A 18 14.11 3.69 6.93
CA ARG A 18 14.96 2.49 6.95
C ARG A 18 14.15 1.23 7.19
N ASN A 19 13.23 1.23 8.15
CA ASN A 19 12.44 0.02 8.44
C ASN A 19 11.41 -0.26 7.33
N PHE A 20 10.90 0.77 6.67
CA PHE A 20 10.05 0.63 5.49
C PHE A 20 10.79 -0.06 4.34
N GLU A 21 11.95 0.49 3.94
CA GLU A 21 12.78 -0.07 2.85
C GLU A 21 13.26 -1.49 3.19
N LEU A 22 13.70 -1.76 4.43
CA LEU A 22 14.10 -3.10 4.87
C LEU A 22 12.93 -4.11 4.86
N ALA A 23 11.72 -3.67 5.22
CA ALA A 23 10.54 -4.53 5.21
C ALA A 23 10.16 -4.94 3.78
N LEU A 24 10.21 -4.01 2.81
CA LEU A 24 9.96 -4.33 1.40
C LEU A 24 10.99 -5.31 0.85
N ASP A 25 12.27 -5.10 1.16
CA ASP A 25 13.35 -6.01 0.75
C ASP A 25 13.18 -7.42 1.34
N ALA A 26 12.78 -7.51 2.61
CA ALA A 26 12.52 -8.79 3.27
C ALA A 26 11.35 -9.53 2.62
N LEU A 27 10.27 -8.81 2.28
CA LEU A 27 9.12 -9.38 1.55
C LEU A 27 9.53 -9.86 0.16
N ALA A 28 10.31 -9.07 -0.58
CA ALA A 28 10.73 -9.40 -1.94
C ALA A 28 11.61 -10.66 -1.98
N LYS A 29 12.50 -10.82 -0.99
CA LYS A 29 13.42 -11.97 -0.89
C LYS A 29 12.78 -13.19 -0.23
N LYS A 30 11.54 -13.07 0.28
CA LYS A 30 10.92 -14.04 1.20
C LYS A 30 11.85 -14.39 2.36
N ASP A 31 12.67 -13.42 2.78
CA ASP A 31 13.67 -13.61 3.81
C ASP A 31 13.03 -13.36 5.18
N TYR A 32 12.70 -14.45 5.86
CA TYR A 32 12.11 -14.44 7.20
C TYR A 32 13.15 -14.43 8.32
N ARG A 33 14.43 -14.20 8.02
CA ARG A 33 15.49 -14.09 9.02
C ARG A 33 15.22 -12.96 10.03
N ILE A 34 15.91 -13.06 11.17
CA ILE A 34 15.80 -12.20 12.35
C ILE A 34 16.07 -10.74 11.96
N GLY A 35 15.01 -9.91 11.99
CA GLY A 35 15.08 -8.47 11.82
C GLY A 35 14.99 -7.73 13.15
N SER A 36 14.92 -6.39 13.08
CA SER A 36 14.53 -5.60 14.25
C SER A 36 13.01 -5.74 14.48
N SER A 37 12.55 -5.63 15.73
CA SER A 37 11.11 -5.62 16.03
C SER A 37 10.36 -4.53 15.25
N ALA A 38 10.98 -3.38 15.00
CA ALA A 38 10.39 -2.30 14.21
C ALA A 38 10.22 -2.68 12.72
N MET A 39 11.18 -3.40 12.15
CA MET A 39 11.08 -3.95 10.80
C MET A 39 10.01 -5.04 10.72
N ASP A 40 9.93 -5.90 11.74
CA ASP A 40 8.92 -6.97 11.81
C ASP A 40 7.50 -6.43 11.92
N ASP A 41 7.28 -5.36 12.70
CA ASP A 41 6.01 -4.62 12.75
C ASP A 41 5.59 -4.18 11.34
N MET A 42 6.49 -3.45 10.65
CA MET A 42 6.24 -2.91 9.32
C MET A 42 5.96 -4.03 8.30
N ARG A 43 6.80 -5.08 8.28
CA ARG A 43 6.66 -6.23 7.39
C ARG A 43 5.33 -6.94 7.59
N SER A 44 4.96 -7.20 8.84
CA SER A 44 3.70 -7.86 9.18
C SER A 44 2.51 -7.05 8.67
N TRP A 45 2.49 -5.75 8.94
CA TRP A 45 1.39 -4.88 8.50
C TRP A 45 1.29 -4.80 6.97
N LEU A 46 2.42 -4.65 6.28
CA LEU A 46 2.48 -4.66 4.81
C LEU A 46 1.94 -5.96 4.23
N SER A 47 2.37 -7.12 4.73
CA SER A 47 1.90 -8.42 4.21
C SER A 47 0.39 -8.64 4.40
N ILE A 48 -0.18 -8.14 5.50
CA ILE A 48 -1.59 -8.38 5.86
C ILE A 48 -2.56 -7.47 5.09
N GLY A 49 -2.17 -6.21 4.83
CA GLY A 49 -3.07 -5.25 4.20
C GLY A 49 -2.39 -3.98 3.71
N GLY A 50 -1.15 -4.12 3.25
CA GLY A 50 -0.42 -3.06 2.56
C GLY A 50 -0.24 -1.78 3.37
N ILE A 51 -0.15 -0.66 2.65
CA ILE A 51 0.07 0.67 3.23
C ILE A 51 -1.10 1.09 4.12
N SER A 52 -2.32 0.71 3.78
CA SER A 52 -3.51 1.06 4.56
C SER A 52 -3.46 0.46 5.95
N ARG A 53 -3.01 -0.81 6.05
CA ARG A 53 -2.78 -1.45 7.35
C ARG A 53 -1.66 -0.77 8.12
N VAL A 54 -0.56 -0.39 7.47
CA VAL A 54 0.53 0.37 8.10
C VAL A 54 0.02 1.69 8.68
N LYS A 55 -0.69 2.49 7.87
CA LYS A 55 -1.26 3.78 8.26
C LYS A 55 -2.22 3.65 9.44
N MET A 56 -3.13 2.66 9.38
CA MET A 56 -4.07 2.38 10.46
C MET A 56 -3.34 2.04 11.77
N ARG A 57 -2.37 1.10 11.73
CA ARG A 57 -1.64 0.66 12.93
C ARG A 57 -0.77 1.76 13.53
N LEU A 58 -0.11 2.56 12.70
CA LEU A 58 0.65 3.72 13.15
C LEU A 58 -0.26 4.74 13.84
N ASN A 59 -1.41 5.08 13.25
CA ASN A 59 -2.35 6.04 13.85
C ASN A 59 -2.95 5.52 15.18
N GLU A 60 -3.29 4.23 15.26
CA GLU A 60 -3.71 3.60 16.52
C GLU A 60 -2.63 3.75 17.61
N GLN A 61 -1.39 3.40 17.28
CA GLN A 61 -0.28 3.43 18.22
C GLN A 61 0.11 4.86 18.63
N MET A 62 0.18 5.80 17.68
CA MET A 62 0.42 7.22 17.96
C MET A 62 -0.65 7.82 18.86
N LYS A 63 -1.93 7.45 18.65
CA LYS A 63 -3.04 7.86 19.53
C LYS A 63 -2.88 7.30 20.95
N MET A 64 -2.56 6.02 21.09
CA MET A 64 -2.34 5.40 22.41
C MET A 64 -1.17 6.04 23.16
N ARG A 65 -0.10 6.38 22.44
CA ARG A 65 1.10 7.02 22.99
C ARG A 65 1.01 8.55 23.10
N ARG A 66 -0.11 9.14 22.69
CA ARG A 66 -0.39 10.60 22.77
C ARG A 66 0.64 11.45 22.04
N PHE A 67 0.99 11.03 20.82
CA PHE A 67 1.78 11.87 19.93
C PHE A 67 1.08 13.21 19.70
N SER A 68 1.87 14.28 19.56
CA SER A 68 1.32 15.58 19.16
C SER A 68 0.63 15.48 17.78
N PRO A 69 -0.41 16.27 17.51
CA PRO A 69 -1.04 16.34 16.20
C PRO A 69 -0.03 16.62 15.07
N GLU A 70 0.94 17.50 15.30
CA GLU A 70 1.96 17.89 14.33
C GLU A 70 2.87 16.71 13.97
N ARG A 71 3.35 15.97 14.99
CA ARG A 71 4.14 14.74 14.77
C ARG A 71 3.34 13.67 14.03
N THR A 72 2.07 13.51 14.36
CA THR A 72 1.17 12.54 13.69
C THR A 72 1.01 12.88 12.21
N VAL A 73 0.80 14.16 11.88
CA VAL A 73 0.72 14.63 10.49
C VAL A 73 2.05 14.40 9.77
N ALA A 74 3.18 14.76 10.38
CA ALA A 74 4.49 14.59 9.78
C ALA A 74 4.82 13.11 9.47
N ILE A 75 4.50 12.19 10.38
CA ILE A 75 4.70 10.75 10.18
C ILE A 75 3.84 10.23 9.02
N ASN A 76 2.58 10.66 8.91
CA ASN A 76 1.71 10.26 7.81
C ASN A 76 2.20 10.82 6.46
N GLN A 77 2.67 12.07 6.42
CA GLN A 77 3.26 12.67 5.21
C GLN A 77 4.54 11.96 4.77
N GLU A 78 5.40 11.56 5.71
CA GLU A 78 6.59 10.78 5.41
C GLU A 78 6.21 9.39 4.87
N LEU A 79 5.21 8.72 5.46
CA LEU A 79 4.70 7.43 4.95
C LEU A 79 4.16 7.54 3.52
N GLU A 80 3.43 8.63 3.21
CA GLU A 80 2.93 8.89 1.86
C GLU A 80 4.09 9.12 0.87
N THR A 81 5.11 9.87 1.29
CA THR A 81 6.34 10.08 0.50
C THR A 81 7.06 8.76 0.22
N LEU A 82 7.22 7.91 1.23
CA LEU A 82 7.83 6.59 1.09
C LEU A 82 7.01 5.65 0.19
N THR A 83 5.68 5.73 0.27
CA THR A 83 4.78 4.95 -0.58
C THR A 83 4.97 5.30 -2.04
N GLN A 84 5.02 6.61 -2.36
CA GLN A 84 5.23 7.05 -3.75
C GLN A 84 6.63 6.69 -4.24
N LYS A 85 7.67 6.88 -3.42
CA LYS A 85 9.05 6.57 -3.79
C LYS A 85 9.27 5.07 -4.08
N ASN A 86 8.56 4.18 -3.39
CA ASN A 86 8.71 2.73 -3.51
C ASN A 86 7.52 2.07 -4.22
N ARG A 87 6.77 2.83 -5.01
CA ARG A 87 5.54 2.37 -5.68
C ARG A 87 5.78 1.10 -6.49
N ASP A 88 6.80 1.07 -7.34
CA ASP A 88 7.06 -0.08 -8.22
C ASP A 88 7.33 -1.36 -7.44
N GLN A 89 8.05 -1.26 -6.32
CA GLN A 89 8.33 -2.40 -5.45
C GLN A 89 7.05 -2.87 -4.74
N LEU A 90 6.21 -1.96 -4.28
CA LEU A 90 4.90 -2.29 -3.69
C LEU A 90 4.00 -3.01 -4.70
N LEU A 91 3.91 -2.49 -5.93
CA LEU A 91 3.12 -3.10 -7.01
C LEU A 91 3.64 -4.50 -7.35
N SER A 92 4.96 -4.68 -7.45
CA SER A 92 5.55 -5.99 -7.68
C SER A 92 5.20 -6.98 -6.57
N LEU A 93 5.28 -6.55 -5.30
CA LEU A 93 4.93 -7.38 -4.15
C LEU A 93 3.44 -7.74 -4.08
N MET A 94 2.56 -6.83 -4.51
CA MET A 94 1.12 -7.09 -4.66
C MET A 94 0.88 -8.11 -5.78
N ALA A 95 1.53 -7.94 -6.94
CA ALA A 95 1.37 -8.81 -8.11
C ALA A 95 1.77 -10.26 -7.83
N ILE A 96 2.80 -10.48 -7.00
CA ILE A 96 3.21 -11.83 -6.58
C ILE A 96 2.45 -12.33 -5.33
N GLY A 97 1.42 -11.61 -4.88
CA GLY A 97 0.57 -11.98 -3.74
C GLY A 97 1.26 -11.93 -2.37
N THR A 98 2.43 -11.30 -2.26
CA THR A 98 3.16 -11.18 -0.99
C THR A 98 2.58 -10.08 -0.11
N ILE A 99 2.12 -8.98 -0.72
CA ILE A 99 1.25 -8.00 -0.07
C ILE A 99 -0.18 -8.34 -0.46
N ARG A 100 -1.03 -8.63 0.53
CA ARG A 100 -2.44 -8.90 0.27
C ARG A 100 -3.13 -7.65 -0.28
N VAL A 101 -3.81 -7.84 -1.40
CA VAL A 101 -4.60 -6.79 -2.05
C VAL A 101 -5.98 -6.71 -1.40
N ASN A 102 -6.36 -5.52 -0.93
CA ASN A 102 -7.73 -5.18 -0.54
C ASN A 102 -8.07 -3.79 -1.08
N GLN A 103 -9.36 -3.41 -1.03
CA GLN A 103 -9.83 -2.12 -1.55
C GLN A 103 -8.99 -0.96 -1.01
N ASP A 104 -8.81 -0.88 0.31
CA ASP A 104 -8.04 0.21 0.92
C ASP A 104 -6.60 0.27 0.40
N SER A 105 -5.97 -0.89 0.18
CA SER A 105 -4.60 -0.99 -0.33
C SER A 105 -4.51 -0.53 -1.77
N LEU A 106 -5.52 -0.84 -2.59
CA LEU A 106 -5.62 -0.35 -3.97
C LEU A 106 -5.82 1.17 -3.97
N LEU A 107 -6.77 1.68 -3.19
CA LEU A 107 -7.02 3.12 -3.03
C LEU A 107 -5.74 3.88 -2.67
N THR A 108 -5.04 3.40 -1.64
CA THR A 108 -3.86 4.08 -1.11
C THR A 108 -2.66 3.99 -2.05
N THR A 109 -2.42 2.82 -2.67
CA THR A 109 -1.28 2.61 -3.56
C THR A 109 -1.46 3.37 -4.89
N PHE A 110 -2.69 3.44 -5.39
CA PHE A 110 -2.98 4.16 -6.62
C PHE A 110 -3.24 5.65 -6.41
N GLY A 111 -3.55 6.09 -5.18
CA GLY A 111 -3.92 7.46 -4.89
C GLY A 111 -5.36 7.79 -5.33
N LEU A 112 -6.24 6.79 -5.30
CA LEU A 112 -7.66 6.96 -5.62
C LEU A 112 -8.43 7.35 -4.36
N SER A 113 -9.40 8.25 -4.50
CA SER A 113 -10.43 8.43 -3.47
C SER A 113 -11.44 7.28 -3.51
N GLU A 114 -12.09 7.01 -2.38
CA GLU A 114 -13.14 5.98 -2.28
C GLU A 114 -14.27 6.23 -3.30
N LEU A 115 -14.73 7.48 -3.40
CA LEU A 115 -15.77 7.87 -4.37
C LEU A 115 -15.33 7.64 -5.82
N GLN A 116 -14.07 7.95 -6.17
CA GLN A 116 -13.57 7.65 -7.51
C GLN A 116 -13.54 6.15 -7.79
N PHE A 117 -13.16 5.35 -6.80
CA PHE A 117 -13.11 3.90 -6.94
C PHE A 117 -14.50 3.29 -7.08
N GLU A 118 -15.48 3.73 -6.30
CA GLU A 118 -16.88 3.30 -6.45
C GLU A 118 -17.41 3.62 -7.85
N ASN A 119 -17.17 4.84 -8.34
CA ASN A 119 -17.54 5.22 -9.70
C ASN A 119 -16.86 4.33 -10.76
N PHE A 120 -15.61 3.94 -10.54
CA PHE A 120 -14.91 3.04 -11.45
C PHE A 120 -15.49 1.62 -11.39
N VAL A 121 -15.82 1.12 -10.20
CA VAL A 121 -16.48 -0.19 -10.06
C VAL A 121 -17.83 -0.21 -10.78
N ASP A 122 -18.63 0.85 -10.67
CA ASP A 122 -19.92 0.92 -11.37
C ASP A 122 -19.77 0.97 -12.89
N ARG A 123 -18.76 1.67 -13.41
CA ARG A 123 -18.41 1.67 -14.84
C ARG A 123 -17.86 0.32 -15.31
N VAL A 124 -17.13 -0.41 -14.47
CA VAL A 124 -16.72 -1.79 -14.81
C VAL A 124 -17.92 -2.70 -14.98
N ARG A 125 -18.97 -2.54 -14.15
CA ARG A 125 -20.20 -3.33 -14.28
C ARG A 125 -20.96 -3.06 -15.58
N THR A 126 -20.76 -1.89 -16.21
CA THR A 126 -21.33 -1.57 -17.52
C THR A 126 -20.44 -2.03 -18.69
N GLY A 127 -19.30 -2.68 -18.41
CA GLY A 127 -18.37 -3.20 -19.40
C GLY A 127 -17.29 -2.20 -19.84
N GLU A 128 -17.14 -1.08 -19.12
CA GLU A 128 -16.08 -0.09 -19.40
C GLU A 128 -14.77 -0.43 -18.69
N ASN A 129 -13.67 0.20 -19.12
CA ASN A 129 -12.32 0.05 -18.53
C ASN A 129 -11.83 1.35 -17.86
N PRO A 130 -12.54 1.87 -16.84
CA PRO A 130 -12.24 3.18 -16.25
C PRO A 130 -10.87 3.24 -15.56
N PHE A 131 -10.40 2.11 -15.02
CA PHE A 131 -9.08 2.05 -14.37
C PHE A 131 -7.94 2.19 -15.39
N GLU A 132 -8.05 1.56 -16.56
CA GLU A 132 -7.07 1.65 -17.64
C GLU A 132 -7.04 3.05 -18.23
N GLU A 133 -8.21 3.60 -18.57
CA GLU A 133 -8.38 4.98 -19.05
C GLU A 133 -7.75 5.99 -18.08
N TRP A 134 -8.08 5.91 -16.80
CA TRP A 134 -7.51 6.79 -15.78
C TRP A 134 -5.99 6.66 -15.68
N MET A 135 -5.43 5.46 -15.77
CA MET A 135 -3.98 5.26 -15.74
C MET A 135 -3.28 5.89 -16.95
N HIS A 136 -3.87 5.81 -18.15
CA HIS A 136 -3.36 6.52 -19.32
C HIS A 136 -3.41 8.04 -19.15
N GLU A 137 -4.50 8.58 -18.59
CA GLU A 137 -4.64 10.03 -18.31
C GLU A 137 -3.58 10.53 -17.31
N GLN A 138 -3.15 9.68 -16.38
CA GLN A 138 -2.05 9.97 -15.45
C GLN A 138 -0.65 9.85 -16.09
N GLY A 139 -0.56 9.51 -17.38
CA GLY A 139 0.71 9.38 -18.10
C GLY A 139 1.53 8.16 -17.67
N ARG A 140 0.88 7.10 -17.17
CA ARG A 140 1.59 5.88 -16.76
C ARG A 140 2.13 5.11 -17.97
N PRO A 141 3.31 4.49 -17.85
CA PRO A 141 3.84 3.63 -18.90
C PRO A 141 3.00 2.35 -19.04
N GLU A 142 2.81 1.89 -20.28
CA GLU A 142 1.96 0.74 -20.64
C GLU A 142 2.22 -0.53 -19.81
N ILE A 143 3.49 -0.78 -19.50
CA ILE A 143 3.93 -1.93 -18.70
C ILE A 143 3.39 -1.84 -17.27
N GLU A 144 3.39 -0.64 -16.67
CA GLU A 144 2.81 -0.40 -15.36
C GLU A 144 1.28 -0.51 -15.41
N ILE A 145 0.66 0.02 -16.47
CA ILE A 145 -0.80 -0.06 -16.68
C ILE A 145 -1.24 -1.52 -16.72
N THR A 146 -0.58 -2.35 -17.53
CA THR A 146 -0.93 -3.78 -17.67
C THR A 146 -0.82 -4.51 -16.33
N ALA A 147 0.27 -4.29 -15.57
CA ALA A 147 0.48 -4.96 -14.29
C ALA A 147 -0.54 -4.52 -13.22
N ILE A 148 -0.85 -3.23 -13.16
CA ILE A 148 -1.86 -2.68 -12.25
C ILE A 148 -3.26 -3.16 -12.64
N TYR A 149 -3.57 -3.17 -13.93
CA TYR A 149 -4.88 -3.59 -14.42
C TYR A 149 -5.12 -5.08 -14.10
N GLN A 150 -4.11 -5.95 -14.26
CA GLN A 150 -4.21 -7.34 -13.85
C GLN A 150 -4.52 -7.49 -12.35
N LEU A 151 -3.85 -6.70 -11.49
CA LEU A 151 -4.10 -6.69 -10.05
C LEU A 151 -5.54 -6.28 -9.70
N ILE A 152 -6.06 -5.28 -10.40
CA ILE A 152 -7.44 -4.81 -10.22
C ILE A 152 -8.43 -5.86 -10.72
N ASP A 153 -8.17 -6.49 -11.86
CA ASP A 153 -9.00 -7.55 -12.42
C ASP A 153 -9.08 -8.77 -11.50
N ASP A 154 -7.95 -9.24 -10.99
CA ASP A 154 -7.89 -10.35 -10.04
C ASP A 154 -8.72 -10.02 -8.79
N TRP A 155 -8.57 -8.79 -8.26
CA TRP A 155 -9.35 -8.33 -7.11
C TRP A 155 -10.85 -8.25 -7.42
N LEU A 156 -11.25 -7.73 -8.58
CA LEU A 156 -12.65 -7.63 -8.99
C LEU A 156 -13.28 -9.03 -9.14
N ILE A 157 -12.54 -10.00 -9.68
CA ILE A 157 -12.98 -11.40 -9.81
C ILE A 157 -13.15 -12.05 -8.43
N GLU A 158 -12.16 -11.90 -7.54
CA GLU A 158 -12.22 -12.43 -6.18
C GLU A 158 -13.42 -11.90 -5.37
N ASN A 159 -13.85 -10.67 -5.66
CA ASN A 159 -15.00 -10.03 -5.01
C ASN A 159 -16.32 -10.18 -5.79
N GLY A 160 -16.34 -10.94 -6.90
CA GLY A 160 -17.54 -11.19 -7.70
C GLY A 160 -18.08 -9.94 -8.43
N LEU A 161 -17.23 -8.95 -8.67
CA LEU A 161 -17.56 -7.67 -9.32
C LEU A 161 -17.29 -7.68 -10.83
N LYS A 162 -16.49 -8.64 -11.32
CA LYS A 162 -16.22 -8.88 -12.74
C LYS A 162 -16.28 -10.39 -13.01
N GLU A 163 -16.87 -10.78 -14.14
CA GLU A 163 -16.87 -12.18 -14.55
C GLU A 163 -15.49 -12.60 -15.06
N LEU A 164 -15.12 -13.85 -14.74
CA LEU A 164 -13.88 -14.48 -15.18
C LEU A 164 -13.89 -14.58 -16.71
N THR A 165 -13.29 -13.60 -17.39
CA THR A 165 -13.17 -13.60 -18.84
C THR A 165 -12.04 -14.56 -19.21
N ARG A 166 -12.34 -15.86 -19.23
CA ARG A 166 -11.46 -16.85 -19.85
C ARG A 166 -11.42 -16.56 -21.35
N LYS A 167 -10.36 -15.90 -21.81
CA LYS A 167 -9.93 -16.00 -23.22
C LYS A 167 -9.27 -17.34 -23.46
#